data_AF-A0A1G6DLB9-F1
#
_entry.id   AF-A0A1G6DLB9-F1
#
_cell.length_a   1.000
_cell.length_b   1.000
_cell.length_c   1.000
_cell.angle_alpha   90.00
_cell.angle_beta   90.00
_cell.angle_gamma   90.00
#
_symmetry.space_group_name_H-M   'P 1'
#
loop_
_entity.id
_entity.type
_entity.pdbx_description
1 polymer ?
#
loop_
_entity_poly.entity_id
_entity_poly.type
_entity_poly.pdbx_seq_one_letter_code
_entity_poly.pdbx_strand_id
1 'polypeptide(L)'
;MLDPSDYRQWTQAFSPNSQFIGKWEQGETILFIDPDLGGTKAVLDEVVPHERLKARHVAMINKDGSEDVSSEMAESWIGATETYIFNGENGQTELLIEMTTHENFEEMFNAGWPRALELLKAVCESS
;
A
#
# COMPACT_ATOMS: atom_id res chain seq x y z
N MET A 1 1.20 -2.50 11.87
CA MET A 1 0.95 -2.33 10.40
C MET A 1 0.85 -0.87 9.97
N LEU A 2 -0.10 -0.09 10.52
CA LEU A 2 -0.35 1.31 10.12
C LEU A 2 0.54 2.33 10.84
N ASP A 3 1.28 1.89 11.87
CA ASP A 3 2.32 2.70 12.49
C ASP A 3 3.47 2.93 11.51
N PRO A 4 4.04 4.15 11.41
CA PRO A 4 5.14 4.46 10.50
C PRO A 4 6.37 3.55 10.64
N SER A 5 6.65 3.06 11.85
CA SER A 5 7.77 2.15 12.11
C SER A 5 7.50 0.75 11.55
N ASP A 6 6.30 0.23 11.78
CA ASP A 6 5.90 -1.06 11.22
C ASP A 6 5.79 -1.00 9.70
N TYR A 7 5.20 0.08 9.17
CA TYR A 7 5.00 0.27 7.74
C TYR A 7 6.31 0.13 6.97
N ARG A 8 7.37 0.81 7.43
CA ARG A 8 8.70 0.71 6.83
C ARG A 8 9.25 -0.71 6.79
N GLN A 9 8.99 -1.51 7.82
CA GLN A 9 9.55 -2.86 7.94
C GLN A 9 8.94 -3.84 6.94
N TRP A 10 7.63 -3.83 6.76
CA TRP A 10 6.99 -4.79 5.84
C TRP A 10 7.00 -4.30 4.39
N THR A 11 6.97 -2.99 4.16
CA THR A 11 7.00 -2.42 2.80
C THR A 11 8.38 -2.40 2.16
N GLN A 12 9.45 -2.71 2.90
CA GLN A 12 10.80 -2.89 2.35
C GLN A 12 10.86 -3.97 1.26
N ALA A 13 9.90 -4.90 1.23
CA ALA A 13 9.75 -5.91 0.17
C ALA A 13 9.47 -5.29 -1.21
N PHE A 14 8.87 -4.09 -1.24
CA PHE A 14 8.60 -3.32 -2.46
C PHE A 14 9.69 -2.27 -2.69
N SER A 15 10.04 -1.51 -1.65
CA SER A 15 11.04 -0.44 -1.74
C SER A 15 11.75 -0.22 -0.41
N PRO A 16 13.10 -0.15 -0.38
CA PRO A 16 13.88 -0.17 0.86
C PRO A 16 13.63 1.03 1.78
N ASN A 17 13.31 2.20 1.22
CA ASN A 17 13.05 3.43 1.98
C ASN A 17 11.58 3.85 1.91
N SER A 18 10.67 2.90 1.66
CA SER A 18 9.22 3.15 1.55
C SER A 18 8.65 3.78 2.82
N GLN A 19 7.93 4.89 2.66
CA GLN A 19 7.28 5.64 3.72
C GLN A 19 5.89 6.05 3.29
N PHE A 20 5.05 6.42 4.25
CA PHE A 20 3.77 7.05 3.95
C PHE A 20 3.66 8.42 4.62
N ILE A 21 2.96 9.34 3.96
CA ILE A 21 2.63 10.68 4.47
C ILE A 21 1.11 10.86 4.33
N GLY A 22 0.43 11.09 5.44
CA GLY A 22 -1.03 11.28 5.47
C GLY A 22 -1.64 10.67 6.72
N LYS A 23 -2.97 10.57 6.72
CA LYS A 23 -3.75 9.96 7.80
C LYS A 23 -4.58 8.80 7.25
N TRP A 24 -4.67 7.73 8.04
CA TRP A 24 -5.51 6.58 7.75
C TRP A 24 -6.98 6.86 8.12
N GLU A 25 -7.58 7.85 7.50
CA GLU A 25 -8.98 8.25 7.70
C GLU A 25 -9.73 8.22 6.37
N GLN A 26 -11.01 7.86 6.40
CA GLN A 26 -11.80 7.74 5.17
C GLN A 26 -11.93 9.10 4.45
N GLY A 27 -11.68 9.11 3.15
CA GLY A 27 -11.66 10.30 2.30
C GLY A 27 -10.33 11.05 2.32
N GLU A 28 -9.42 10.73 3.23
CA GLU A 28 -8.08 11.33 3.24
C GLU A 28 -7.20 10.76 2.12
N THR A 29 -6.15 11.53 1.82
CA THR A 29 -5.13 11.13 0.86
C THR A 29 -3.86 10.71 1.59
N ILE A 30 -3.27 9.61 1.14
CA ILE A 30 -1.98 9.11 1.58
C ILE A 30 -1.01 9.11 0.40
N LEU A 31 0.19 9.63 0.64
CA LEU A 31 1.33 9.50 -0.26
C LEU A 31 2.17 8.34 0.21
N PHE A 32 2.31 7.31 -0.62
CA PHE A 32 3.27 6.23 -0.43
C PHE A 32 4.51 6.56 -1.26
N ILE A 33 5.63 6.87 -0.61
CA ILE A 33 6.82 7.41 -1.29
C ILE A 33 8.10 6.78 -0.77
N ASP A 34 9.00 6.52 -1.69
CA ASP A 34 10.41 6.29 -1.43
C ASP A 34 11.19 7.53 -1.94
N PRO A 35 11.96 8.21 -1.08
CA PRO A 35 12.70 9.42 -1.47
C PRO A 35 13.65 9.25 -2.67
N ASP A 36 14.14 8.03 -2.91
CA ASP A 36 15.11 7.74 -3.98
C ASP A 36 14.45 7.21 -5.26
N LEU A 37 13.24 6.65 -5.13
CA LEU A 37 12.56 5.92 -6.20
C LEU A 37 11.24 6.58 -6.66
N GLY A 38 10.70 7.52 -5.89
CA GLY A 38 9.37 8.09 -6.13
C GLY A 38 8.29 7.25 -5.45
N GLY A 39 7.06 7.32 -5.94
CA GLY A 39 5.94 6.66 -5.27
C GLY A 39 4.60 6.85 -5.94
N THR A 40 3.55 6.87 -5.12
CA THR A 40 2.16 6.94 -5.55
C THR A 40 1.31 7.69 -4.52
N LYS A 41 0.28 8.36 -5.01
CA LYS A 41 -0.75 9.03 -4.21
C LYS A 41 -2.01 8.21 -4.26
N ALA A 42 -2.59 7.91 -3.10
CA ALA A 42 -3.82 7.15 -2.98
C ALA A 42 -4.85 7.90 -2.12
N VAL A 43 -6.12 7.74 -2.46
CA VAL A 43 -7.25 8.18 -1.63
C VAL A 43 -7.81 6.97 -0.90
N LEU A 44 -8.09 7.13 0.39
CA LEU A 44 -8.74 6.09 1.19
C LEU A 44 -10.25 6.14 0.96
N ASP A 45 -10.72 5.34 0.00
CA ASP A 45 -12.15 5.24 -0.31
C ASP A 45 -12.95 4.68 0.87
N GLU A 46 -12.34 3.75 1.64
CA GLU A 46 -12.98 3.08 2.77
C GLU A 46 -11.99 2.86 3.91
N VAL A 47 -12.39 3.19 5.15
CA VAL A 47 -11.63 2.90 6.36
C VAL A 47 -12.61 2.46 7.44
N VAL A 48 -12.79 1.15 7.57
CA VAL A 48 -13.55 0.51 8.65
C VAL A 48 -12.54 -0.12 9.62
N PRO A 49 -12.35 0.49 10.81
CA PRO A 49 -11.39 -0.01 11.78
C PRO A 49 -11.56 -1.49 12.08
N HIS A 50 -10.46 -2.23 12.01
CA HIS A 50 -10.39 -3.69 12.25
C HIS A 50 -11.17 -4.59 11.28
N GLU A 51 -11.73 -4.04 10.20
CA GLU A 51 -12.48 -4.84 9.22
C GLU A 51 -11.94 -4.64 7.81
N ARG A 52 -11.85 -3.39 7.33
CA ARG A 52 -11.58 -3.13 5.92
C ARG A 52 -10.91 -1.78 5.69
N LEU A 53 -9.94 -1.76 4.79
CA LEU A 53 -9.27 -0.55 4.33
C LEU A 53 -9.18 -0.64 2.81
N LYS A 54 -9.64 0.39 2.09
CA LYS A 54 -9.54 0.47 0.64
C LYS A 54 -8.86 1.75 0.23
N ALA A 55 -7.70 1.61 -0.40
CA ALA A 55 -6.96 2.69 -1.03
C ALA A 55 -7.12 2.62 -2.55
N ARG A 56 -7.29 3.77 -3.20
CA ARG A 56 -7.32 3.90 -4.65
C ARG A 56 -6.26 4.87 -5.11
N HIS A 57 -5.36 4.42 -5.98
CA HIS A 57 -4.27 5.22 -6.51
C HIS A 57 -4.81 6.23 -7.53
N VAL A 58 -4.40 7.49 -7.36
CA VAL A 58 -4.89 8.65 -8.14
C VAL A 58 -3.77 9.43 -8.84
N ALA A 59 -2.51 9.20 -8.47
CA ALA A 59 -1.36 9.76 -9.17
C ALA A 59 -0.11 8.91 -8.89
N MET A 60 0.87 8.97 -9.79
CA MET A 60 2.23 8.57 -9.50
C MET A 60 3.03 9.76 -8.96
N ILE A 61 4.05 9.51 -8.15
CA ILE A 61 4.96 10.52 -7.64
C ILE A 61 6.33 10.24 -8.22
N ASN A 62 6.88 11.22 -8.94
CA ASN A 62 8.22 11.14 -9.48
C ASN A 62 9.27 11.32 -8.38
N LYS A 63 10.53 10.99 -8.70
CA LYS A 63 11.67 11.16 -7.79
C LYS A 63 11.90 12.62 -7.35
N ASP A 64 11.49 13.57 -8.17
CA ASP A 64 11.55 15.01 -7.86
C ASP A 64 10.36 15.49 -7.00
N GLY A 65 9.45 14.58 -6.64
CA GLY A 65 8.24 14.87 -5.86
C GLY A 65 7.06 15.40 -6.69
N SER A 66 7.20 15.52 -8.02
CA SER A 66 6.09 15.95 -8.89
C SER A 66 5.04 14.85 -9.05
N GLU A 67 3.77 15.25 -9.08
CA GLU A 67 2.66 14.35 -9.40
C GLU A 67 2.61 14.10 -10.91
N ASP A 68 2.58 12.84 -11.31
CA ASP A 68 2.34 12.42 -12.68
C ASP A 68 0.98 11.73 -12.78
N VAL A 69 0.17 12.29 -13.67
CA VAL A 69 -1.19 11.82 -13.98
C VAL A 69 -1.42 11.63 -15.48
N SER A 70 -0.37 11.74 -16.28
CA SER A 70 -0.49 11.87 -17.74
C SER A 70 0.49 11.01 -18.53
N SER A 71 1.56 10.48 -17.92
CA SER A 71 2.38 9.49 -18.59
C SER A 71 1.61 8.18 -18.81
N GLU A 72 2.02 7.40 -19.80
CA GLU A 72 1.44 6.07 -20.06
C GLU A 72 1.51 5.16 -18.83
N MET A 73 2.57 5.30 -18.02
CA MET A 73 2.72 4.56 -16.77
C MET A 73 1.72 5.04 -15.71
N ALA A 74 1.54 6.35 -15.56
CA ALA A 74 0.55 6.92 -14.67
C ALA A 74 -0.88 6.55 -15.10
N GLU A 75 -1.21 6.59 -16.38
CA GLU A 75 -2.53 6.18 -16.89
C GLU A 75 -2.81 4.70 -16.63
N SER A 76 -1.79 3.84 -16.71
CA SER A 76 -1.91 2.40 -16.39
C SER A 76 -2.03 2.14 -14.88
N TRP A 77 -1.54 3.06 -14.05
CA TRP A 77 -1.52 2.92 -12.60
C TRP A 77 -2.71 3.58 -11.91
N ILE A 78 -3.18 4.71 -12.44
CA ILE A 78 -4.31 5.45 -11.90
C ILE A 78 -5.57 4.59 -11.97
N GLY A 79 -6.28 4.54 -10.84
CA GLY A 79 -7.45 3.68 -10.66
C GLY A 79 -7.12 2.30 -10.12
N ALA A 80 -5.84 1.92 -9.98
CA ALA A 80 -5.47 0.74 -9.23
C ALA A 80 -5.99 0.85 -7.78
N THR A 81 -6.50 -0.26 -7.24
CA THR A 81 -7.05 -0.30 -5.88
C THR A 81 -6.38 -1.37 -5.06
N GLU A 82 -6.04 -1.00 -3.83
CA GLU A 82 -5.46 -1.87 -2.83
C GLU A 82 -6.44 -1.97 -1.65
N THR A 83 -6.93 -3.17 -1.38
CA THR A 83 -7.86 -3.43 -0.27
C THR A 83 -7.23 -4.39 0.72
N TYR A 84 -7.29 -4.02 2.00
CA TYR A 84 -6.93 -4.86 3.14
C TYR A 84 -8.21 -5.26 3.85
N ILE A 85 -8.40 -6.56 4.05
CA ILE A 85 -9.56 -7.12 4.76
C ILE A 85 -9.03 -7.91 5.94
N PHE A 86 -9.54 -7.58 7.13
CA PHE A 86 -9.14 -8.17 8.39
C PHE A 86 -10.26 -9.07 8.89
N ASN A 87 -9.99 -10.36 8.97
CA ASN A 87 -10.93 -11.34 9.54
C ASN A 87 -10.37 -11.82 10.89
N GLY A 88 -11.01 -11.41 11.98
CA GLY A 88 -10.67 -11.89 13.31
C GLY A 88 -11.40 -13.20 13.63
N GLU A 89 -10.69 -14.31 13.73
CA GLU A 89 -11.25 -15.60 14.15
C GLU A 89 -10.36 -16.30 15.19
N ASN A 90 -10.97 -16.85 16.25
CA ASN A 90 -10.31 -17.69 17.25
C ASN A 90 -9.04 -17.10 17.90
N GLY A 91 -8.99 -15.79 18.09
CA GLY A 91 -7.83 -15.10 18.67
C GLY A 91 -6.67 -14.91 17.69
N GLN A 92 -6.88 -15.18 16.40
CA GLN A 92 -5.97 -14.88 15.31
C GLN A 92 -6.61 -13.82 14.40
N THR A 93 -5.77 -13.16 13.59
CA THR A 93 -6.22 -12.22 12.56
C THR A 93 -5.70 -12.73 11.23
N GLU A 94 -6.62 -13.06 10.33
CA GLU A 94 -6.32 -13.26 8.92
C GLU A 94 -6.36 -11.91 8.22
N LEU A 95 -5.30 -11.61 7.46
CA LEU A 95 -5.22 -10.44 6.60
C LEU A 95 -5.28 -10.91 5.14
N LEU A 96 -6.33 -10.51 4.44
CA LEU A 96 -6.48 -10.70 3.01
C LEU A 96 -6.14 -9.40 2.28
N ILE A 97 -5.32 -9.51 1.23
CA ILE A 97 -4.97 -8.41 0.34
C ILE A 97 -5.64 -8.62 -1.02
N GLU A 98 -6.45 -7.66 -1.43
CA GLU A 98 -7.00 -7.60 -2.79
C GLU A 98 -6.37 -6.41 -3.54
N MET A 99 -5.59 -6.71 -4.57
CA MET A 99 -5.02 -5.71 -5.47
C MET A 99 -5.70 -5.79 -6.83
N THR A 100 -6.21 -4.68 -7.31
CA THR A 100 -6.66 -4.52 -8.70
C THR A 100 -5.73 -3.53 -9.38
N THR A 101 -5.02 -3.97 -10.41
CA THR A 101 -4.03 -3.16 -11.13
C THR A 101 -4.00 -3.58 -12.60
N HIS A 102 -3.31 -2.80 -13.43
CA HIS A 102 -3.03 -3.17 -14.81
C HIS A 102 -2.08 -4.39 -14.87
N GLU A 103 -2.26 -5.25 -15.87
CA GLU A 103 -1.51 -6.51 -16.06
C GLU A 103 0.01 -6.33 -16.01
N ASN A 104 0.51 -5.22 -16.53
CA ASN A 104 1.93 -4.83 -16.49
C ASN A 104 2.53 -4.79 -15.08
N PHE A 105 1.73 -4.62 -14.03
CA PHE A 105 2.19 -4.57 -12.64
C PHE A 105 1.90 -5.85 -11.86
N GLU A 106 1.13 -6.78 -12.44
CA GLU A 106 0.67 -8.00 -11.75
C GLU A 106 1.83 -8.85 -11.25
N GLU A 107 2.85 -9.09 -12.09
CA GLU A 107 4.01 -9.91 -11.72
C GLU A 107 4.79 -9.29 -10.55
N MET A 108 4.96 -7.97 -10.54
CA MET A 108 5.64 -7.25 -9.47
C MET A 108 4.91 -7.43 -8.14
N PHE A 109 3.59 -7.31 -8.12
CA PHE A 109 2.79 -7.48 -6.90
C PHE A 109 2.70 -8.94 -6.47
N ASN A 110 2.56 -9.87 -7.40
CA ASN A 110 2.54 -11.31 -7.11
C ASN A 110 3.88 -11.80 -6.52
N ALA A 111 5.00 -11.16 -6.86
CA ALA A 111 6.30 -11.44 -6.26
C ALA A 111 6.52 -10.68 -4.93
N GLY A 112 6.04 -9.43 -4.84
CA GLY A 112 6.27 -8.54 -3.70
C GLY A 112 5.39 -8.85 -2.49
N TRP A 113 4.08 -9.04 -2.71
CA TRP A 113 3.12 -9.27 -1.62
C TRP A 113 3.42 -10.46 -0.72
N PRO A 114 3.78 -11.65 -1.25
CA PRO A 114 4.11 -12.78 -0.39
C PRO A 114 5.23 -12.44 0.60
N ARG A 115 6.30 -11.78 0.13
CA ARG A 115 7.42 -11.36 0.98
C ARG A 115 7.01 -10.28 1.97
N ALA A 116 6.20 -9.33 1.53
CA ALA A 116 5.70 -8.24 2.36
C ALA A 116 4.81 -8.78 3.51
N LEU A 117 3.96 -9.76 3.23
CA LEU A 117 3.10 -10.41 4.21
C LEU A 117 3.88 -11.27 5.21
N GLU A 118 4.95 -11.94 4.80
CA GLU A 118 5.84 -12.66 5.72
C GLU A 118 6.50 -11.70 6.72
N LEU A 119 7.00 -10.55 6.23
CA LEU A 119 7.58 -9.52 7.10
C LEU A 119 6.53 -8.91 8.04
N LEU A 120 5.34 -8.60 7.52
CA LEU A 120 4.25 -8.06 8.33
C LEU A 120 3.82 -9.03 9.43
N LYS A 121 3.72 -10.32 9.11
CA LYS A 121 3.43 -11.37 10.09
C LYS A 121 4.48 -11.37 11.20
N ALA A 122 5.77 -11.34 10.84
CA ALA A 122 6.86 -11.30 11.81
C ALA A 122 6.79 -10.06 12.72
N VAL A 123 6.49 -8.87 12.17
CA VAL A 123 6.32 -7.63 12.95
C VAL A 123 5.16 -7.76 13.94
N CYS A 124 4.01 -8.26 13.49
CA CYS A 124 2.82 -8.41 14.33
C CYS A 124 3.00 -9.47 15.43
N GLU A 125 3.70 -10.57 15.16
CA GLU A 125 3.88 -11.69 16.10
C GLU A 125 5.08 -11.53 17.04
N SER A 126 5.94 -10.53 16.78
CA SER A 126 7.08 -10.21 17.66
C SER A 126 6.74 -9.20 18.77
N SER A 127 5.47 -8.80 18.87
CA SER A 127 4.96 -7.81 19.84
C SER A 127 4.15 -8.44 20.97
#